data_AF-X1SYM8-F1
#
_entry.id   AF-X1SYM8-F1
#
_cell.length_a   1.000
_cell.length_b   1.000
_cell.length_c   1.000
_cell.angle_alpha   90.00
_cell.angle_beta   90.00
_cell.angle_gamma   90.00
#
_symmetry.space_group_name_H-M   'P 1'
#
loop_
_entity.id
_entity.type
_entity.pdbx_description
1 polymer ?
#
loop_
_entity_poly.entity_id
_entity_poly.type
_entity_poly.pdbx_seq_one_letter_code
_entity_poly.pdbx_strand_id
1 'polypeptide(L)'
;NGNTAFILVRNLYLMGDLINELYHWGIPFENLRGPAPFKGKTAARILVMRRLFRGEDVFIEDLWLFINKISQKPHFKRGLKAQVQAMAKARDPRYISLNEIRAQCLDSFLSNPVAALGISPLTRSYFSRVIERYGEGVLVERPRVTLGTIHSVKGMEADWVAICPDMSKKTWLGWQKLPEEEKRVWYVAATRAREGLLLINPTSDYCWTWPKPQYVDMEV
;
A
#
# COMPACT_ATOMS: atom_id res chain seq x y z
N ASN A 1 11.76 -7.21 14.55
CA ASN A 1 10.94 -5.98 14.53
C ASN A 1 11.74 -4.92 13.80
N GLY A 2 11.25 -4.41 12.67
CA GLY A 2 11.98 -3.37 11.93
C GLY A 2 11.24 -2.06 11.90
N ASN A 3 11.98 -1.01 11.57
CA ASN A 3 11.57 0.38 11.75
C ASN A 3 10.35 0.76 10.89
N THR A 4 9.56 1.68 11.42
CA THR A 4 8.39 2.29 10.79
C THR A 4 8.76 3.64 10.17
N ALA A 5 8.09 4.00 9.07
CA ALA A 5 8.35 5.26 8.40
C ALA A 5 7.07 5.97 7.97
N PHE A 6 7.00 7.29 8.17
CA PHE A 6 5.99 8.14 7.55
C PHE A 6 6.55 8.86 6.33
N ILE A 7 5.73 8.99 5.29
CA ILE A 7 5.95 9.92 4.19
C ILE A 7 4.82 10.93 4.24
N LEU A 8 5.16 12.19 4.49
CA LEU A 8 4.18 13.24 4.78
C LEU A 8 4.20 14.32 3.70
N VAL A 9 3.00 14.71 3.27
CA VAL A 9 2.79 15.86 2.38
C VAL A 9 1.89 16.90 3.02
N ARG A 10 2.01 18.16 2.59
CA ARG A 10 1.14 19.23 3.09
C ARG A 10 -0.26 19.19 2.49
N ASN A 11 -0.37 18.95 1.19
CA ASN A 11 -1.61 18.95 0.42
C ASN A 11 -1.81 17.59 -0.27
N LEU A 12 -3.06 17.11 -0.33
CA LEU A 12 -3.40 15.78 -0.81
C LEU A 12 -2.92 15.48 -2.25
N TYR A 13 -2.93 16.46 -3.14
CA TYR A 13 -2.56 16.25 -4.55
C TYR A 13 -1.10 15.79 -4.71
N LEU A 14 -0.20 16.19 -3.80
CA LEU A 14 1.22 15.80 -3.81
C LEU A 14 1.44 14.31 -3.51
N MET A 15 0.42 13.62 -3.01
CA MET A 15 0.50 12.18 -2.79
C MET A 15 0.58 11.38 -4.09
N GLY A 16 0.05 11.91 -5.20
CA GLY A 16 -0.01 11.18 -6.47
C GLY A 16 1.36 10.75 -6.98
N ASP A 17 2.29 11.70 -7.05
CA ASP A 17 3.65 11.44 -7.54
C ASP A 17 4.40 10.50 -6.61
N LEU A 18 4.28 10.70 -5.29
CA LEU A 18 4.89 9.80 -4.30
C LEU A 18 4.33 8.37 -4.36
N ILE A 19 3.03 8.21 -4.63
CA ILE A 19 2.44 6.88 -4.85
C ILE A 19 3.08 6.22 -6.06
N ASN A 20 3.27 6.94 -7.16
CA ASN A 20 3.91 6.40 -8.37
C ASN A 20 5.33 5.94 -8.09
N GLU A 21 6.11 6.71 -7.33
CA GLU A 21 7.47 6.31 -6.90
C GLU A 21 7.46 5.08 -6.01
N LEU A 22 6.56 5.00 -5.01
CA LEU A 22 6.41 3.81 -4.18
C LEU A 22 6.03 2.57 -4.99
N TYR A 23 5.19 2.75 -6.03
CA TYR A 23 4.84 1.69 -6.97
C TYR A 23 6.03 1.27 -7.84
N HIS A 24 6.85 2.24 -8.27
CA HIS A 24 8.04 2.01 -9.07
C HIS A 24 9.12 1.26 -8.28
N TRP A 25 9.38 1.66 -7.04
CA TRP A 25 10.36 1.01 -6.16
C TRP A 25 9.87 -0.27 -5.49
N GLY A 26 8.58 -0.59 -5.63
CA GLY A 26 7.98 -1.78 -5.03
C GLY A 26 7.97 -1.73 -3.50
N ILE A 27 7.74 -0.57 -2.89
CA ILE A 27 7.73 -0.41 -1.43
C ILE A 27 6.32 -0.70 -0.90
N PRO A 28 6.13 -1.66 0.03
CA PRO A 28 4.86 -1.86 0.75
C PRO A 28 4.49 -0.63 1.56
N PHE A 29 3.29 -0.08 1.34
CA PHE A 29 2.82 1.09 2.09
C PHE A 29 1.32 1.09 2.37
N GLU A 30 0.93 1.79 3.44
CA GLU A 30 -0.44 2.20 3.75
C GLU A 30 -0.69 3.64 3.26
N ASN A 31 -1.92 3.92 2.83
CA ASN A 31 -2.35 5.27 2.46
C ASN A 31 -3.51 5.72 3.37
N LEU A 32 -3.26 6.76 4.17
CA LEU A 32 -4.22 7.30 5.13
C LEU A 32 -5.35 8.11 4.48
N ARG A 33 -5.15 8.63 3.26
CA ARG A 33 -6.09 9.52 2.57
C ARG A 33 -6.58 8.99 1.22
N GLY A 34 -6.33 7.72 0.92
CA GLY A 34 -6.72 7.13 -0.35
C GLY A 34 -6.59 5.60 -0.39
N PRO A 35 -6.71 5.01 -1.59
CA PRO A 35 -6.40 3.62 -1.80
C PRO A 35 -4.89 3.37 -1.71
N ALA A 36 -4.52 2.16 -1.31
CA ALA A 36 -3.17 1.63 -1.42
C ALA A 36 -3.27 0.14 -1.81
N PRO A 37 -2.26 -0.42 -2.50
CA PRO A 37 -2.26 -1.84 -2.88
C PRO A 37 -2.49 -2.80 -1.71
N PHE A 38 -1.90 -2.49 -0.57
CA PHE A 38 -1.98 -3.28 0.66
C PHE A 38 -3.24 -2.99 1.49
N LYS A 39 -3.97 -1.93 1.16
CA LYS A 39 -5.24 -1.62 1.82
C LYS A 39 -6.33 -2.54 1.28
N GLY A 40 -6.80 -3.45 2.13
CA GLY A 40 -7.85 -4.43 1.79
C GLY A 40 -7.28 -5.84 1.66
N LYS A 41 -7.83 -6.63 0.73
CA LYS A 41 -7.45 -8.05 0.57
C LYS A 41 -6.78 -8.37 -0.76
N THR A 42 -6.27 -7.38 -1.50
CA THR A 42 -5.64 -7.62 -2.81
C THR A 42 -4.34 -8.42 -2.68
N ALA A 43 -3.44 -8.03 -1.76
CA ALA A 43 -2.21 -8.76 -1.46
C ALA A 43 -2.49 -10.22 -1.06
N ALA A 44 -3.47 -10.43 -0.17
CA ALA A 44 -3.91 -11.76 0.23
C ALA A 44 -4.43 -12.60 -0.95
N ARG A 45 -5.22 -12.04 -1.87
CA ARG A 45 -5.66 -12.75 -3.08
C ARG A 45 -4.50 -13.17 -3.98
N ILE A 46 -3.50 -12.30 -4.14
CA ILE A 46 -2.30 -12.61 -4.91
C ILE A 46 -1.53 -13.76 -4.26
N LEU A 47 -1.39 -13.75 -2.93
CA LEU A 47 -0.74 -14.84 -2.21
C LEU A 47 -1.48 -16.17 -2.41
N VAL A 48 -2.80 -16.21 -2.16
CA VAL A 48 -3.62 -17.42 -2.34
C VAL A 48 -3.53 -17.94 -3.77
N MET A 49 -3.63 -17.05 -4.75
CA MET A 49 -3.47 -17.39 -6.17
C MET A 49 -2.11 -18.03 -6.43
N ARG A 50 -1.02 -17.45 -5.94
CA ARG A 50 0.34 -17.99 -6.15
C ARG A 50 0.49 -19.37 -5.52
N ARG A 51 0.02 -19.56 -4.29
CA ARG A 51 0.01 -20.87 -3.61
C ARG A 51 -0.74 -21.92 -4.42
N LEU A 52 -1.99 -21.63 -4.77
CA LEU A 52 -2.85 -22.53 -5.53
C LEU A 52 -2.22 -22.95 -6.88
N PHE A 53 -1.65 -21.99 -7.62
CA PHE A 53 -1.03 -22.26 -8.93
C PHE A 53 0.37 -22.87 -8.86
N ARG A 54 1.01 -22.88 -7.68
CA ARG A 54 2.22 -23.68 -7.41
C ARG A 54 1.90 -25.12 -7.00
N GLY A 55 0.62 -25.49 -6.93
CA GLY A 55 0.18 -26.81 -6.53
C GLY A 55 0.06 -27.00 -5.01
N GLU A 56 0.10 -25.92 -4.23
CA GLU A 56 -0.19 -25.98 -2.80
C GLU A 56 -1.70 -26.05 -2.57
N ASP A 57 -2.10 -26.75 -1.51
CA ASP A 57 -3.48 -26.74 -1.07
C ASP A 57 -3.79 -25.45 -0.30
N VAL A 58 -4.96 -24.86 -0.58
CA VAL A 58 -5.40 -23.63 0.09
C VAL A 58 -6.67 -23.88 0.88
N PHE A 59 -6.79 -23.21 2.02
CA PHE A 59 -7.98 -23.32 2.86
C PHE A 59 -9.23 -22.80 2.12
N ILE A 60 -10.40 -23.37 2.39
CA ILE A 60 -11.61 -23.02 1.64
C ILE A 60 -11.99 -21.54 1.72
N GLU A 61 -11.76 -20.90 2.87
CA GLU A 61 -12.04 -19.47 3.06
C GLU A 61 -11.10 -18.59 2.23
N ASP A 62 -9.84 -19.03 2.10
CA ASP A 62 -8.84 -18.37 1.25
C ASP A 62 -9.15 -18.56 -0.22
N LEU A 63 -9.57 -19.76 -0.63
CA LEU A 63 -10.05 -20.00 -1.99
C LEU A 63 -11.23 -19.08 -2.32
N TRP A 64 -12.21 -18.99 -1.41
CA TRP A 64 -13.34 -18.07 -1.59
C TRP A 64 -12.88 -16.61 -1.66
N LEU A 65 -11.94 -16.20 -0.80
CA LEU A 65 -11.36 -14.86 -0.83
C LEU A 65 -10.78 -14.53 -2.20
N PHE A 66 -10.06 -15.47 -2.80
CA PHE A 66 -9.46 -15.35 -4.12
C PHE A 66 -10.52 -15.28 -5.22
N ILE A 67 -11.39 -16.28 -5.35
CA ILE A 67 -12.29 -16.39 -6.52
C ILE A 67 -13.52 -15.48 -6.44
N ASN A 68 -13.87 -14.93 -5.26
CA ASN A 68 -15.10 -14.14 -5.11
C ASN A 68 -15.09 -12.84 -5.94
N LYS A 69 -13.92 -12.24 -6.18
CA LYS A 69 -13.77 -11.02 -7.00
C LYS A 69 -13.61 -11.30 -8.49
N ILE A 70 -13.37 -12.54 -8.87
CA ILE A 70 -13.26 -12.94 -10.28
C ILE A 70 -14.66 -13.14 -10.84
N SER A 71 -14.95 -12.57 -12.02
CA SER A 71 -16.25 -12.76 -12.67
C SER A 71 -16.48 -14.24 -13.01
N GLN A 72 -17.74 -14.72 -12.98
CA GLN A 72 -18.01 -16.12 -13.33
C GLN A 72 -17.66 -16.40 -14.79
N LYS A 73 -18.24 -15.65 -15.72
CA LYS A 73 -17.81 -15.68 -17.13
C LYS A 73 -16.68 -14.66 -17.31
N PRO A 74 -15.61 -14.98 -18.04
CA PRO A 74 -15.34 -16.20 -18.81
C PRO A 74 -14.55 -17.29 -18.04
N HIS A 75 -14.42 -17.19 -16.71
CA HIS A 75 -13.38 -17.88 -15.92
C HIS A 75 -13.80 -19.22 -15.30
N PHE A 76 -15.09 -19.42 -15.01
CA PHE A 76 -15.59 -20.57 -14.27
C PHE A 76 -16.87 -21.13 -14.88
N LYS A 77 -17.03 -22.45 -14.79
CA LYS A 77 -18.32 -23.12 -15.01
C LYS A 77 -19.35 -22.67 -13.97
N ARG A 78 -20.63 -22.73 -14.33
CA ARG A 78 -21.73 -22.45 -13.40
C ARG A 78 -21.66 -23.43 -12.22
N GLY A 79 -21.77 -22.92 -11.00
CA GLY A 79 -21.78 -23.74 -9.78
C GLY A 79 -20.56 -23.54 -8.88
N LEU A 80 -19.34 -23.45 -9.43
CA LEU A 80 -18.09 -23.42 -8.64
C LEU A 80 -18.11 -22.38 -7.52
N LYS A 81 -18.37 -21.12 -7.88
CA LYS A 81 -18.39 -20.01 -6.92
C LYS A 81 -19.45 -20.22 -5.83
N ALA A 82 -20.61 -20.75 -6.18
CA ALA A 82 -21.69 -21.01 -5.21
C ALA A 82 -21.31 -22.15 -4.26
N GLN A 83 -20.72 -23.22 -4.78
CA GLN A 83 -20.22 -24.34 -4.00
C GLN A 83 -19.14 -23.89 -2.99
N VAL A 84 -18.10 -23.21 -3.46
CA VAL A 84 -17.00 -22.72 -2.60
C VAL A 84 -17.52 -21.70 -1.59
N GLN A 85 -18.44 -20.81 -1.98
CA GLN A 85 -19.06 -19.88 -1.05
C GLN A 85 -19.84 -20.58 0.06
N ALA A 86 -20.60 -21.63 -0.26
CA ALA A 86 -21.36 -22.39 0.73
C ALA A 86 -20.43 -23.06 1.73
N MET A 87 -19.35 -23.69 1.26
CA MET A 87 -18.35 -24.33 2.13
C MET A 87 -17.63 -23.30 3.02
N ALA A 88 -17.22 -22.16 2.47
CA ALA A 88 -16.61 -21.09 3.25
C ALA A 88 -17.56 -20.51 4.31
N LYS A 89 -18.86 -20.35 4.00
CA LYS A 89 -19.86 -19.92 4.98
C LYS A 89 -20.09 -20.95 6.10
N ALA A 90 -20.01 -22.23 5.76
CA ALA A 90 -20.11 -23.33 6.71
C ALA A 90 -18.83 -23.51 7.56
N ARG A 91 -17.77 -22.73 7.30
CA ARG A 91 -16.44 -22.89 7.92
C ARG A 91 -15.91 -24.32 7.80
N ASP A 92 -16.09 -24.92 6.62
CA ASP A 92 -15.54 -26.25 6.32
C ASP A 92 -14.00 -26.22 6.52
N PRO A 93 -13.42 -27.10 7.35
CA PRO A 93 -11.99 -27.06 7.65
C PRO A 93 -11.08 -27.59 6.52
N ARG A 94 -11.63 -27.81 5.32
CA ARG A 94 -10.93 -28.42 4.19
C ARG A 94 -9.93 -27.50 3.49
N TYR A 95 -8.87 -28.14 3.00
CA TYR A 95 -7.91 -27.59 2.05
C TYR A 95 -8.22 -28.14 0.66
N ILE A 96 -8.14 -27.28 -0.35
CA ILE A 96 -8.44 -27.61 -1.75
C ILE A 96 -7.24 -27.25 -2.63
N SER A 97 -6.87 -28.18 -3.51
CA SER A 97 -5.86 -28.03 -4.55
C SER A 97 -6.45 -27.45 -5.84
N LEU A 98 -5.59 -26.96 -6.73
CA LEU A 98 -6.02 -26.55 -8.08
C LEU A 98 -6.60 -27.73 -8.88
N ASN A 99 -6.05 -28.94 -8.69
CA ASN A 99 -6.46 -30.12 -9.44
C ASN A 99 -7.91 -30.51 -9.16
N GLU A 100 -8.36 -30.40 -7.91
CA GLU A 100 -9.74 -30.71 -7.51
C GLU A 100 -10.78 -29.78 -8.14
N ILE A 101 -10.43 -28.50 -8.34
CA ILE A 101 -11.34 -27.52 -8.97
C ILE A 101 -11.11 -27.35 -10.47
N ARG A 102 -10.06 -27.95 -11.04
CA ARG A 102 -9.59 -27.72 -12.41
C ARG A 102 -10.68 -27.94 -13.44
N ALA A 103 -11.49 -29.00 -13.28
CA ALA A 103 -12.58 -29.31 -14.20
C ALA A 103 -13.68 -28.24 -14.25
N GLN A 104 -13.75 -27.36 -13.24
CA GLN A 104 -14.69 -26.25 -13.15
C GLN A 104 -14.09 -24.90 -13.56
N CYS A 105 -12.77 -24.84 -13.74
CA CYS A 105 -12.05 -23.67 -14.24
C CYS A 105 -11.98 -23.68 -15.77
N LEU A 106 -12.11 -22.51 -16.38
CA LEU A 106 -11.98 -22.31 -17.83
C LEU A 106 -10.57 -21.81 -18.16
N ASP A 107 -10.16 -21.93 -19.43
CA ASP A 107 -8.80 -21.58 -19.88
C ASP A 107 -8.43 -20.14 -19.52
N SER A 108 -9.36 -19.19 -19.69
CA SER A 108 -9.15 -17.77 -19.35
C SER A 108 -8.75 -17.53 -17.88
N PHE A 109 -9.05 -18.45 -16.97
CA PHE A 109 -8.60 -18.42 -15.58
C PHE A 109 -7.28 -19.17 -15.40
N LEU A 110 -7.16 -20.35 -16.00
CA LEU A 110 -5.99 -21.22 -15.83
C LEU A 110 -4.73 -20.65 -16.49
N SER A 111 -4.86 -19.95 -17.63
CA SER A 111 -3.73 -19.38 -18.37
C SER A 111 -3.25 -18.05 -17.77
N ASN A 112 -4.13 -17.27 -17.15
CA ASN A 112 -3.77 -15.96 -16.59
C ASN A 112 -4.61 -15.59 -15.35
N PRO A 113 -4.37 -16.23 -14.20
CA PRO A 113 -5.17 -16.00 -12.99
C PRO A 113 -5.00 -14.58 -12.41
N VAL A 114 -3.84 -13.96 -12.61
CA VAL A 114 -3.61 -12.56 -12.22
C VAL A 114 -4.50 -11.62 -13.05
N ALA A 115 -4.69 -11.91 -14.34
CA ALA A 115 -5.60 -11.13 -15.18
C ALA A 115 -7.06 -11.30 -14.78
N ALA A 116 -7.46 -12.51 -14.42
CA ALA A 116 -8.81 -12.82 -13.96
C ALA A 116 -9.21 -12.01 -12.70
N LEU A 117 -8.23 -11.58 -11.88
CA LEU A 117 -8.47 -10.70 -10.73
C LEU A 117 -8.83 -9.25 -11.09
N GLY A 118 -8.71 -8.85 -12.36
CA GLY A 118 -9.00 -7.47 -12.78
C GLY A 118 -8.03 -6.43 -12.23
N ILE A 119 -6.83 -6.85 -11.79
CA ILE A 119 -5.81 -5.95 -11.24
C ILE A 119 -5.17 -5.16 -12.39
N SER A 120 -4.97 -3.84 -12.21
CA SER A 120 -4.33 -3.00 -13.22
C SER A 120 -2.88 -3.41 -13.50
N PRO A 121 -2.35 -3.23 -14.73
CA PRO A 121 -0.96 -3.55 -15.05
C PRO A 121 0.05 -2.91 -14.08
N LEU A 122 -0.17 -1.64 -13.72
CA LEU A 122 0.64 -0.93 -12.74
C LEU A 122 0.68 -1.63 -11.37
N THR A 123 -0.48 -2.07 -10.87
CA THR A 123 -0.57 -2.78 -9.58
C THR A 123 0.04 -4.18 -9.66
N ARG A 124 -0.03 -4.86 -10.82
CA ARG A 124 0.64 -6.15 -11.03
C ARG A 124 2.16 -5.99 -10.97
N SER A 125 2.71 -5.04 -11.72
CA SER A 125 4.14 -4.78 -11.72
C SER A 125 4.64 -4.36 -10.34
N TYR A 126 3.84 -3.59 -9.60
CA TYR A 126 4.12 -3.28 -8.20
C TYR A 126 4.25 -4.53 -7.33
N PHE A 127 3.26 -5.43 -7.36
CA PHE A 127 3.32 -6.65 -6.54
C PHE A 127 4.45 -7.59 -6.98
N SER A 128 4.79 -7.64 -8.28
CA SER A 128 5.98 -8.38 -8.75
C SER A 128 7.23 -7.87 -8.06
N ARG A 129 7.47 -6.56 -8.10
CA ARG A 129 8.64 -5.91 -7.47
C ARG A 129 8.67 -6.11 -5.95
N VAL A 130 7.51 -6.01 -5.30
CA VAL A 130 7.38 -6.27 -3.86
C VAL A 130 7.80 -7.70 -3.54
N ILE A 131 7.31 -8.70 -4.29
CA ILE A 131 7.62 -10.11 -4.07
C ILE A 131 9.09 -10.39 -4.36
N GLU A 132 9.64 -9.82 -5.44
CA GLU A 132 11.05 -9.96 -5.81
C GLU A 132 11.99 -9.40 -4.72
N ARG A 133 11.59 -8.30 -4.07
CA ARG A 133 12.42 -7.61 -3.08
C ARG A 133 12.29 -8.15 -1.66
N TYR A 134 11.08 -8.53 -1.24
CA TYR A 134 10.78 -8.87 0.15
C TYR A 134 10.29 -10.31 0.34
N GLY A 135 10.09 -11.06 -0.75
CA GLY A 135 9.42 -12.36 -0.72
C GLY A 135 7.90 -12.24 -0.56
N GLU A 136 7.22 -13.38 -0.58
CA GLU A 136 5.74 -13.44 -0.52
C GLU A 136 5.17 -13.22 0.87
N GLY A 137 5.96 -13.47 1.92
CA GLY A 137 5.53 -13.28 3.31
C GLY A 137 5.06 -11.86 3.60
N VAL A 138 5.66 -10.87 2.94
CA VAL A 138 5.28 -9.46 3.09
C VAL A 138 3.82 -9.19 2.71
N LEU A 139 3.20 -10.00 1.85
CA LEU A 139 1.83 -9.81 1.38
C LEU A 139 0.76 -9.99 2.46
N VAL A 140 1.10 -10.64 3.58
CA VAL A 140 0.23 -10.81 4.75
C VAL A 140 0.69 -9.97 5.95
N GLU A 141 1.83 -9.29 5.82
CA GLU A 141 2.31 -8.38 6.83
C GLU A 141 1.69 -7.00 6.68
N ARG A 142 1.59 -6.28 7.80
CA ARG A 142 1.23 -4.86 7.77
C ARG A 142 2.40 -4.06 7.17
N PRO A 143 2.15 -3.19 6.17
CA PRO A 143 3.19 -2.32 5.65
C PRO A 143 3.80 -1.43 6.75
N ARG A 144 5.12 -1.21 6.69
CA ARG A 144 5.84 -0.37 7.65
C ARG A 144 5.98 1.09 7.20
N VAL A 145 5.64 1.38 5.95
CA VAL A 145 5.60 2.73 5.41
C VAL A 145 4.16 3.22 5.41
N THR A 146 3.92 4.42 5.93
CA THR A 146 2.61 5.07 5.90
C THR A 146 2.72 6.40 5.16
N LEU A 147 1.98 6.53 4.06
CA LEU A 147 1.82 7.76 3.30
C LEU A 147 0.58 8.51 3.77
N GLY A 148 0.73 9.80 4.06
CA GLY A 148 -0.38 10.63 4.50
C GLY A 148 -0.13 12.12 4.36
N THR A 149 -1.14 12.91 4.73
CA THR A 149 -0.94 14.34 4.93
C THR A 149 -0.39 14.60 6.32
N ILE A 150 0.29 15.73 6.54
CA ILE A 150 0.72 16.13 7.89
C ILE A 150 -0.45 16.10 8.89
N HIS A 151 -1.64 16.48 8.43
CA HIS A 151 -2.86 16.48 9.25
C HIS A 151 -3.41 15.08 9.54
N SER A 152 -3.14 14.06 8.70
CA SER A 152 -3.65 12.71 8.94
C SER A 152 -2.89 11.93 10.00
N VAL A 153 -1.68 12.36 10.35
CA VAL A 153 -0.82 11.67 11.34
C VAL A 153 -0.78 12.37 12.69
N LYS A 154 -1.69 13.32 12.95
CA LYS A 154 -1.75 14.02 14.23
C LYS A 154 -1.99 13.02 15.37
N GLY A 155 -1.09 13.01 16.36
CA GLY A 155 -1.15 12.08 17.49
C GLY A 155 -0.55 10.70 17.21
N MET A 156 -0.02 10.47 16.02
CA MET A 156 0.77 9.27 15.68
C MET A 156 2.26 9.60 15.75
N GLU A 157 3.13 8.60 15.65
CA GLU A 157 4.59 8.73 15.52
C GLU A 157 5.16 7.57 14.72
N ALA A 158 6.36 7.75 14.15
CA ALA A 158 7.12 6.73 13.44
C ALA A 158 8.61 6.88 13.75
N ASP A 159 9.37 5.81 13.54
CA ASP A 159 10.82 5.84 13.76
C ASP A 159 11.47 6.85 12.80
N TRP A 160 11.08 6.80 11.53
CA TRP A 160 11.55 7.73 10.50
C TRP A 160 10.41 8.55 9.90
N VAL A 161 10.65 9.81 9.57
CA VAL A 161 9.67 10.65 8.87
C VAL A 161 10.34 11.32 7.67
N ALA A 162 9.84 11.06 6.48
CA ALA A 162 10.16 11.81 5.28
C ALA A 162 9.10 12.88 5.02
N ILE A 163 9.52 14.12 4.79
CA ILE A 163 8.61 15.25 4.55
C ILE A 163 8.86 15.83 3.16
N CYS A 164 7.80 15.89 2.36
CA CYS A 164 7.75 16.70 1.15
C CYS A 164 7.47 18.16 1.55
N PRO A 165 8.39 19.11 1.28
CA PRO A 165 8.23 20.51 1.68
C PRO A 165 7.28 21.27 0.75
N ASP A 166 6.96 20.72 -0.43
CA ASP A 166 6.06 21.36 -1.38
C ASP A 166 4.65 21.52 -0.79
N MET A 167 4.00 22.60 -1.20
CA MET A 167 2.64 22.94 -0.81
C MET A 167 1.92 23.65 -1.97
N SER A 168 0.60 23.72 -1.91
CA SER A 168 -0.16 24.45 -2.92
C SER A 168 0.17 25.94 -2.87
N LYS A 169 0.13 26.63 -4.03
CA LYS A 169 0.23 28.10 -4.09
C LYS A 169 -0.72 28.80 -3.11
N LYS A 170 -1.93 28.27 -2.93
CA LYS A 170 -2.92 28.80 -1.96
C LYS A 170 -2.41 28.68 -0.51
N THR A 171 -1.86 27.52 -0.16
CA THR A 171 -1.26 27.29 1.18
C THR A 171 -0.06 28.19 1.38
N TRP A 172 0.81 28.31 0.39
CA TRP A 172 1.97 29.19 0.43
C TRP A 172 1.59 30.67 0.60
N LEU A 173 0.62 31.18 -0.16
CA LEU A 173 0.10 32.55 0.02
C LEU A 173 -0.57 32.76 1.38
N GLY A 174 -1.23 31.73 1.92
CA GLY A 174 -1.78 31.76 3.28
C GLY A 174 -0.68 31.86 4.33
N TRP A 175 0.39 31.07 4.16
CA TRP A 175 1.57 31.12 5.01
C TRP A 175 2.23 32.50 5.04
N GLN A 176 2.34 33.17 3.89
CA GLN A 176 2.87 34.55 3.82
C GLN A 176 2.05 35.55 4.65
N LYS A 177 0.75 35.29 4.86
CA LYS A 177 -0.13 36.14 5.67
C LYS A 177 -0.16 35.75 7.14
N LEU A 178 -0.15 34.45 7.44
CA LEU A 178 -0.26 33.87 8.78
C LEU A 178 0.90 32.88 9.02
N PRO A 179 2.12 33.39 9.27
CA PRO A 179 3.32 32.56 9.35
C PRO A 179 3.29 31.54 10.49
N GLU A 180 2.73 31.92 11.64
CA GLU A 180 2.71 31.11 12.85
C GLU A 180 1.82 29.87 12.77
N GLU A 181 0.71 29.95 12.04
CA GLU A 181 -0.18 28.79 11.88
C GLU A 181 0.48 27.69 11.06
N GLU A 182 1.09 28.06 9.95
CA GLU A 182 1.74 27.10 9.07
C GLU A 182 3.02 26.56 9.71
N LYS A 183 3.80 27.38 10.44
CA LYS A 183 4.94 26.92 11.27
C LYS A 183 4.56 25.75 12.17
N ARG A 184 3.40 25.82 12.85
CA ARG A 184 2.90 24.75 13.72
C ARG A 184 2.60 23.46 12.96
N VAL A 185 2.11 23.56 11.72
CA VAL A 185 1.87 22.37 10.88
C VAL A 185 3.19 21.66 10.57
N TRP A 186 4.22 22.39 10.15
CA TRP A 186 5.54 21.81 9.86
C TRP A 186 6.24 21.29 11.11
N TYR A 187 6.07 21.97 12.25
CA TYR A 187 6.51 21.46 13.56
C TYR A 187 5.84 20.13 13.91
N VAL A 188 4.52 20.01 13.71
CA VAL A 188 3.81 18.74 13.92
C VAL A 188 4.41 17.64 13.06
N ALA A 189 4.70 17.91 11.79
CA ALA A 189 5.31 16.94 10.87
C ALA A 189 6.70 16.48 11.35
N ALA A 190 7.59 17.42 11.69
CA ALA A 190 8.94 17.12 12.16
C ALA A 190 8.94 16.32 13.47
N THR A 191 8.05 16.68 14.41
CA THR A 191 7.93 15.99 15.71
C THR A 191 7.21 14.64 15.64
N ARG A 192 6.88 14.14 14.45
CA ARG A 192 6.40 12.75 14.30
C ARG A 192 7.55 11.74 14.30
N ALA A 193 8.80 12.19 14.10
CA ALA A 193 9.98 11.33 14.03
C ALA A 193 10.53 11.01 15.42
N ARG A 194 10.85 9.73 15.66
CA ARG A 194 11.53 9.28 16.89
C ARG A 194 13.04 9.12 16.70
N GLU A 195 13.47 8.61 15.55
CA GLU A 195 14.88 8.33 15.24
C GLU A 195 15.46 9.33 14.25
N GLY A 196 14.72 9.66 13.18
CA GLY A 196 15.27 10.51 12.13
C GLY A 196 14.25 11.19 11.23
N LEU A 197 14.64 12.38 10.77
CA LEU A 197 13.87 13.22 9.87
C LEU A 197 14.58 13.34 8.52
N LEU A 198 13.89 12.96 7.45
CA LEU A 198 14.35 13.06 6.07
C LEU A 198 13.61 14.22 5.38
N LEU A 199 14.35 15.22 4.92
CA LEU A 199 13.79 16.36 4.21
C LEU A 199 13.94 16.11 2.70
N ILE A 200 12.81 15.91 2.01
CA ILE A 200 12.81 15.71 0.56
C ILE A 200 13.10 17.06 -0.11
N ASN A 201 13.89 17.05 -1.18
CA ASN A 201 14.15 18.27 -1.95
C ASN A 201 12.86 18.81 -2.56
N PRO A 202 12.60 20.12 -2.48
CA PRO A 202 11.42 20.72 -3.12
C PRO A 202 11.50 20.58 -4.63
N THR A 203 10.35 20.40 -5.27
CA THR A 203 10.20 20.38 -6.72
C THR A 203 9.52 21.64 -7.26
N SER A 204 9.13 22.55 -6.37
CA SER A 204 8.47 23.81 -6.71
C SER A 204 8.95 24.99 -5.86
N ASP A 205 8.69 26.21 -6.36
CA ASP A 205 8.92 27.45 -5.59
C ASP A 205 7.95 27.62 -4.42
N TYR A 206 6.85 26.86 -4.41
CA TYR A 206 5.86 26.87 -3.34
C TYR A 206 6.20 25.81 -2.31
N CYS A 207 7.29 26.01 -1.58
CA CYS A 207 7.77 25.04 -0.59
C CYS A 207 8.04 25.67 0.78
N TRP A 208 8.03 24.83 1.80
CA TRP A 208 8.45 25.19 3.15
C TRP A 208 9.97 25.29 3.22
N THR A 209 10.46 26.43 3.70
CA THR A 209 11.88 26.62 3.97
C THR A 209 12.19 26.20 5.40
N TRP A 210 12.91 25.10 5.55
CA TRP A 210 13.38 24.66 6.85
C TRP A 210 14.38 25.66 7.43
N PRO A 211 14.29 26.00 8.72
CA PRO A 211 15.27 26.86 9.35
C PRO A 211 16.64 26.19 9.22
N LYS A 212 17.62 26.93 8.68
CA LYS A 212 19.00 26.47 8.73
C LYS A 212 19.42 26.46 10.20
N PRO A 213 20.03 25.39 10.71
CA PRO A 213 20.61 25.43 12.04
C PRO A 213 21.58 26.63 12.10
N GLN A 214 21.26 27.61 12.95
CA GLN A 214 22.22 28.64 13.32
C GLN A 214 23.09 28.02 14.40
N TYR A 215 24.25 27.50 14.00
CA TYR A 215 25.24 26.84 14.85
C TYR A 215 24.71 25.65 15.66
N VAL A 216 24.97 24.44 15.18
CA VAL A 216 25.10 23.27 16.05
C VAL A 216 26.60 23.06 16.19
N ASP A 217 27.19 23.55 17.28
CA ASP A 217 28.52 23.10 17.69
C ASP A 217 28.41 21.60 17.99
N MET A 218 28.75 20.78 17.01
CA MET A 218 29.06 19.37 17.23
C MET A 218 30.56 19.27 17.46
N GLU A 219 31.03 19.80 18.60
CA GLU A 219 32.24 19.27 19.20
C GLU A 219 31.86 17.91 19.81
N VAL A 220 32.33 16.85 19.13
CA VAL A 220 32.31 15.46 19.61
C VAL A 220 33.52 15.25 20.52
#